data_AF-A0A7J7QZ90-F1
#
_entry.id   AF-A0A7J7QZ90-F1
#
_cell.length_a   1.000
_cell.length_b   1.000
_cell.length_c   1.000
_cell.angle_alpha   90.00
_cell.angle_beta   90.00
_cell.angle_gamma   90.00
#
_symmetry.space_group_name_H-M   'P 1'
#
loop_
_entity.id
_entity.type
_entity.pdbx_description
1 polymer ?
#
loop_
_entity_poly.entity_id
_entity_poly.type
_entity_poly.pdbx_seq_one_letter_code
_entity_poly.pdbx_strand_id
1 'polypeptide(L)'
;MGAGLLGAVLGLVLVQVEVAVQDLDLQKIAGFWREVGVASNQNLALKTPRRPEAVFLTLRGAELTVKAAYNSSGSCETENIVGSEVDVSGRFVFPGHREIHVIDTDYERYAILRLSLHWQGRAFHVLKYFTRSLEDQDEPGFWRFRELTADTGLYLVARHGRCAKLLKEELI
;
A
#
# COMPACT_ATOMS: atom_id res chain seq x y z
N MET A 1 -48.09 -32.04 28.69
CA MET A 1 -46.63 -31.89 28.84
C MET A 1 -46.00 -31.93 27.46
N GLY A 2 -45.04 -31.04 27.15
CA GLY A 2 -44.23 -31.04 25.92
C GLY A 2 -44.56 -29.87 24.99
N ALA A 3 -44.13 -28.64 25.29
CA ALA A 3 -42.81 -28.03 24.98
C ALA A 3 -42.71 -27.58 23.50
N GLY A 4 -43.09 -26.32 23.26
CA GLY A 4 -42.84 -25.62 21.99
C GLY A 4 -41.39 -25.11 21.94
N LEU A 5 -40.68 -25.42 20.86
CA LEU A 5 -39.34 -24.91 20.58
C LEU A 5 -39.44 -23.63 19.74
N LEU A 6 -39.22 -22.48 20.38
CA LEU A 6 -38.95 -21.22 19.70
C LEU A 6 -37.46 -21.19 19.35
N GLY A 7 -37.14 -21.45 18.08
CA GLY A 7 -35.79 -21.30 17.54
C GLY A 7 -35.47 -19.82 17.34
N ALA A 8 -34.63 -19.25 18.20
CA ALA A 8 -34.06 -17.93 18.00
C ALA A 8 -32.87 -18.02 17.02
N VAL A 9 -33.03 -17.44 15.83
CA VAL A 9 -31.92 -17.28 14.88
C VAL A 9 -31.16 -16.00 15.27
N LEU A 10 -29.99 -16.16 15.90
CA LEU A 10 -29.05 -15.06 16.07
C LEU A 10 -28.41 -14.75 14.71
N GLY A 11 -28.81 -13.63 14.10
CA GLY A 11 -28.09 -13.04 12.97
C GLY A 11 -26.78 -12.45 13.45
N LEU A 12 -25.66 -13.08 13.08
CA LEU A 12 -24.34 -12.48 13.21
C LEU A 12 -24.21 -11.37 12.17
N VAL A 13 -24.39 -10.11 12.60
CA VAL A 13 -24.02 -8.95 11.80
C VAL A 13 -22.49 -8.88 11.80
N LEU A 14 -21.87 -9.29 10.70
CA LEU A 14 -20.46 -9.01 10.45
C LEU A 14 -20.33 -7.53 10.14
N VAL A 15 -20.03 -6.72 11.17
CA VAL A 15 -19.59 -5.34 10.97
C VAL A 15 -18.20 -5.41 10.35
N GLN A 16 -18.09 -5.15 9.04
CA GLN A 16 -16.81 -4.84 8.43
C GLN A 16 -16.38 -3.49 8.99
N VAL A 17 -15.49 -3.50 9.98
CA VAL A 17 -14.82 -2.28 10.42
C VAL A 17 -13.87 -1.87 9.30
N GLU A 18 -14.33 -1.00 8.41
CA GLU A 18 -13.41 -0.13 7.69
C GLU A 18 -12.72 0.73 8.75
N VAL A 19 -11.49 0.35 9.10
CA VAL A 19 -10.61 1.20 9.89
C VAL A 19 -10.27 2.38 8.99
N ALA A 20 -11.16 3.36 8.95
CA ALA A 20 -10.85 4.67 8.42
C ALA A 20 -9.73 5.22 9.29
N VAL A 21 -8.57 5.49 8.69
CA VAL A 21 -7.54 6.30 9.34
C VAL A 21 -8.18 7.65 9.60
N GLN A 22 -8.67 7.86 10.83
CA GLN A 22 -9.23 9.15 11.23
C GLN A 22 -8.09 10.17 11.20
N ASP A 23 -8.27 11.20 10.38
CA ASP A 23 -7.43 12.41 10.32
C ASP A 23 -6.00 12.20 9.79
N LEU A 24 -5.89 11.60 8.59
CA LEU A 24 -4.62 11.47 7.89
C LEU A 24 -4.09 12.85 7.45
N ASP A 25 -2.97 13.29 8.03
CA ASP A 25 -2.23 14.45 7.52
C ASP A 25 -1.47 14.07 6.24
N LEU A 26 -2.14 14.26 5.10
CA LEU A 26 -1.59 13.93 3.79
C LEU A 26 -0.28 14.65 3.50
N GLN A 27 -0.12 15.91 3.91
CA GLN A 27 1.11 16.63 3.58
C GLN A 27 2.34 15.94 4.18
N LYS A 28 2.19 15.29 5.34
CA LYS A 28 3.27 14.51 5.97
C LYS A 28 3.60 13.20 5.24
N ILE A 29 2.75 12.69 4.35
CA ILE A 29 3.09 11.52 3.51
C ILE A 29 4.01 11.88 2.34
N ALA A 30 4.18 13.17 2.01
CA ALA A 30 5.05 13.59 0.91
C ALA A 30 6.52 13.19 1.12
N GLY A 31 7.28 13.10 0.03
CA GLY A 31 8.70 12.78 0.02
C GLY A 31 9.02 11.32 -0.33
N PHE A 32 10.24 10.91 -0.01
CA PHE A 32 10.81 9.62 -0.39
C PHE A 32 10.28 8.46 0.47
N TRP A 33 10.03 7.31 -0.16
CA TRP A 33 9.63 6.05 0.46
C TRP A 33 10.21 4.85 -0.29
N ARG A 34 10.96 3.98 0.40
CA ARG A 34 11.48 2.72 -0.14
C ARG A 34 10.49 1.59 0.07
N GLU A 35 10.22 0.78 -0.95
CA GLU A 35 9.40 -0.43 -0.78
C GLU A 35 10.23 -1.52 -0.07
N VAL A 36 9.70 -2.09 1.01
CA VAL A 36 10.38 -3.11 1.82
C VAL A 36 9.58 -4.42 1.89
N GLY A 37 8.25 -4.37 1.80
CA GLY A 37 7.42 -5.57 1.88
C GLY A 37 6.21 -5.50 0.97
N VAL A 38 5.76 -6.66 0.49
CA VAL A 38 4.57 -6.79 -0.36
C VAL A 38 3.81 -8.04 0.04
N ALA A 39 2.50 -7.95 0.20
CA ALA A 39 1.63 -9.07 0.53
C ALA A 39 0.36 -9.05 -0.33
N SER A 40 -0.05 -10.22 -0.82
CA SER A 40 -1.31 -10.40 -1.56
C SER A 40 -1.75 -11.86 -1.50
N ASN A 41 -3.06 -12.11 -1.47
CA ASN A 41 -3.61 -13.45 -1.63
C ASN A 41 -3.66 -13.90 -3.11
N GLN A 42 -3.26 -13.03 -4.04
CA GLN A 42 -3.27 -13.27 -5.48
C GLN A 42 -1.83 -13.33 -6.01
N ASN A 43 -1.40 -14.53 -6.42
CA ASN A 43 -0.02 -14.79 -6.90
C ASN A 43 0.41 -13.86 -8.04
N LEU A 44 -0.50 -13.53 -8.96
CA LEU A 44 -0.21 -12.66 -10.10
C LEU A 44 0.27 -11.26 -9.65
N ALA A 45 -0.28 -10.75 -8.55
CA ALA A 45 0.04 -9.42 -8.06
C ALA A 45 1.45 -9.33 -7.47
N LEU A 46 2.01 -10.46 -7.02
CA LEU A 46 3.37 -10.56 -6.49
C LEU A 46 4.43 -10.85 -7.57
N LYS A 47 4.02 -11.35 -8.73
CA LYS A 47 4.91 -11.71 -9.85
C LYS A 47 5.05 -10.62 -10.91
N THR A 48 4.63 -9.38 -10.61
CA THR A 48 4.80 -8.27 -11.55
C THR A 48 6.29 -8.07 -11.87
N PRO A 49 6.68 -8.09 -13.16
CA PRO A 49 8.08 -7.95 -13.56
C PRO A 49 8.64 -6.56 -13.26
N ARG A 50 7.78 -5.55 -13.11
CA ARG A 50 8.16 -4.15 -12.89
C ARG A 50 7.69 -3.69 -11.52
N ARG A 51 8.38 -4.15 -10.48
CA ARG A 51 8.12 -3.77 -9.08
C ARG A 51 8.96 -2.55 -8.70
N PRO A 52 8.38 -1.49 -8.12
CA PRO A 52 9.14 -0.33 -7.71
C PRO A 52 10.06 -0.67 -6.53
N GLU A 53 11.29 -0.14 -6.54
CA GLU A 53 12.19 -0.21 -5.37
C GLU A 53 11.92 0.94 -4.40
N ALA A 54 11.46 2.09 -4.92
CA ALA A 54 11.07 3.25 -4.14
C ALA A 54 10.11 4.13 -4.93
N VAL A 55 9.47 5.05 -4.20
CA VAL A 55 8.66 6.13 -4.74
C VAL A 55 9.04 7.45 -4.07
N PHE A 56 8.81 8.54 -4.79
CA PHE A 56 8.78 9.88 -4.22
C PHE A 56 7.39 10.47 -4.44
N LEU A 57 6.75 10.87 -3.35
CA LEU A 57 5.38 11.36 -3.34
C LEU A 57 5.37 12.88 -3.29
N THR A 58 4.67 13.51 -4.22
CA THR A 58 4.47 14.96 -4.26
C THR A 58 2.99 15.26 -4.23
N LEU A 59 2.53 16.01 -3.23
CA LEU A 59 1.14 16.45 -3.11
C LEU A 59 0.97 17.90 -3.57
N ARG A 60 -0.10 18.14 -4.34
CA ARG A 60 -0.49 19.48 -4.82
C ARG A 60 -2.01 19.59 -4.78
N GLY A 61 -2.55 20.18 -3.71
CA GLY A 61 -3.99 20.15 -3.45
C GLY A 61 -4.47 18.70 -3.32
N ALA A 62 -5.44 18.30 -4.14
CA ALA A 62 -5.96 16.93 -4.20
C ALA A 62 -5.14 16.00 -5.12
N GLU A 63 -4.13 16.49 -5.82
CA GLU A 63 -3.30 15.66 -6.72
C GLU A 63 -2.13 15.03 -5.97
N LEU A 64 -1.92 13.74 -6.20
CA LEU A 64 -0.74 12.99 -5.78
C LEU A 64 0.06 12.58 -7.03
N THR A 65 1.26 13.13 -7.16
CA THR A 65 2.26 12.65 -8.12
C THR A 65 3.14 11.60 -7.46
N VAL A 66 3.22 10.42 -8.07
CA VAL A 66 4.08 9.31 -7.66
C VAL A 66 5.22 9.18 -8.68
N LYS A 67 6.44 9.58 -8.31
CA LYS A 67 7.65 9.25 -9.08
C LYS A 67 8.19 7.90 -8.59
N ALA A 68 7.98 6.83 -9.35
CA ALA A 68 8.41 5.48 -8.99
C ALA A 68 9.74 5.13 -9.65
N ALA A 69 10.66 4.50 -8.91
CA ALA A 69 11.93 3.99 -9.44
C ALA A 69 11.91 2.47 -9.55
N TYR A 70 12.40 1.97 -10.69
CA TYR A 70 12.40 0.55 -11.03
C TYR A 70 13.80 0.12 -11.47
N ASN A 71 14.11 -1.14 -11.21
CA ASN A 71 15.23 -1.82 -11.85
C ASN A 71 14.75 -2.47 -13.15
N SER A 72 15.28 -1.99 -14.26
CA SER A 72 15.02 -2.47 -15.61
C SER A 72 16.33 -3.03 -16.17
N SER A 73 16.50 -4.35 -16.04
CA SER A 73 17.68 -5.08 -16.54
C SER A 73 19.03 -4.49 -16.07
N GLY A 74 19.11 -4.00 -14.83
CA GLY A 74 20.31 -3.41 -14.24
C GLY A 74 20.42 -1.88 -14.39
N SER A 75 19.56 -1.27 -15.21
CA SER A 75 19.40 0.18 -15.31
C SER A 75 18.28 0.66 -14.40
N CYS A 76 18.43 1.86 -13.83
CA CYS A 76 17.40 2.47 -13.02
C CYS A 76 16.55 3.40 -13.90
N GLU A 77 15.27 3.10 -13.98
CA GLU A 77 14.29 3.90 -14.71
C GLU A 77 13.32 4.54 -13.71
N THR A 78 12.82 5.73 -14.04
CA THR A 78 11.78 6.39 -13.27
C THR A 78 10.53 6.67 -14.11
N GLU A 79 9.36 6.61 -13.48
CA GLU A 79 8.08 6.92 -14.11
C GLU A 79 7.27 7.81 -13.17
N ASN A 80 6.61 8.83 -13.73
CA ASN A 80 5.68 9.68 -12.99
C ASN A 80 4.25 9.26 -13.29
N ILE A 81 3.47 9.08 -12.24
CA ILE A 81 2.03 8.79 -12.35
C ILE A 81 1.31 9.79 -11.48
N VAL A 82 0.33 10.49 -12.05
CA VAL A 82 -0.48 11.46 -11.32
C VAL A 82 -1.85 10.85 -11.07
N GLY A 83 -2.32 10.98 -9.84
CA GLY A 83 -3.65 10.60 -9.41
C GLY A 83 -4.29 11.71 -8.60
N SER A 84 -5.56 11.51 -8.28
CA SER A 84 -6.35 12.48 -7.52
C SER A 84 -7.02 11.80 -6.35
N GLU A 85 -7.10 12.51 -5.23
CA GLU A 85 -7.85 12.07 -4.06
C GLU A 85 -9.35 11.98 -4.39
N VAL A 86 -10.03 11.03 -3.77
CA VAL A 86 -11.47 10.82 -3.89
C VAL A 86 -12.14 10.91 -2.53
N ASP A 87 -13.44 10.57 -2.45
CA ASP A 87 -14.35 10.74 -1.29
C ASP A 87 -13.86 10.24 0.09
N VAL A 88 -12.72 9.55 0.17
CA VAL A 88 -12.10 9.05 1.40
C VAL A 88 -10.68 9.56 1.48
N SER A 89 -10.32 10.18 2.61
CA SER A 89 -8.99 10.76 2.79
C SER A 89 -7.90 9.69 2.66
N GLY A 90 -6.82 10.00 1.95
CA GLY A 90 -5.73 9.05 1.71
C GLY A 90 -6.04 8.00 0.65
N ARG A 91 -7.18 8.10 -0.04
CA ARG A 91 -7.51 7.26 -1.20
C ARG A 91 -7.38 8.05 -2.49
N PHE A 92 -6.51 7.57 -3.37
CA PHE A 92 -6.17 8.21 -4.64
C PHE A 92 -6.44 7.27 -5.80
N VAL A 93 -7.08 7.79 -6.86
CA VAL A 93 -7.31 7.06 -8.11
C VAL A 93 -6.34 7.52 -9.19
N PHE A 94 -5.88 6.58 -10.00
CA PHE A 94 -4.87 6.79 -11.03
C PHE A 94 -5.35 6.20 -12.38
N PRO A 95 -4.78 6.67 -13.50
CA PRO A 95 -5.03 6.07 -14.81
C PRO A 95 -4.86 4.55 -14.83
N GLY A 96 -5.66 3.87 -15.66
CA GLY A 96 -5.64 2.41 -15.79
C GLY A 96 -6.32 1.67 -14.63
N HIS A 97 -7.33 2.28 -14.01
CA HIS A 97 -8.14 1.70 -12.93
C HIS A 97 -7.31 1.24 -11.71
N ARG A 98 -6.29 2.04 -11.39
CA ARG A 98 -5.41 1.84 -10.25
C ARG A 98 -5.86 2.74 -9.10
N GLU A 99 -5.74 2.23 -7.88
CA GLU A 99 -6.04 2.99 -6.66
C GLU A 99 -4.93 2.75 -5.64
N ILE A 100 -4.59 3.79 -4.88
CA ILE A 100 -3.76 3.71 -3.68
C ILE A 100 -4.62 4.16 -2.50
N HIS A 101 -4.63 3.39 -1.42
CA HIS A 101 -5.20 3.79 -0.15
C HIS A 101 -4.16 3.67 0.96
N VAL A 102 -3.93 4.74 1.71
CA VAL A 102 -3.07 4.73 2.90
C VAL A 102 -3.81 4.02 4.03
N ILE A 103 -3.29 2.87 4.46
CA ILE A 103 -3.91 2.02 5.49
C ILE A 103 -3.38 2.36 6.89
N ASP A 104 -2.08 2.63 7.00
CA ASP A 104 -1.42 2.95 8.26
C ASP A 104 -0.10 3.67 7.99
N THR A 105 0.29 4.62 8.83
CA THR A 105 1.57 5.32 8.73
C THR A 105 1.85 6.13 10.00
N ASP A 106 3.11 6.23 10.37
CA ASP A 106 3.58 7.20 11.38
C ASP A 106 4.26 8.42 10.75
N TYR A 107 4.17 8.55 9.42
CA TYR A 107 4.76 9.60 8.55
C TYR A 107 6.29 9.64 8.48
N GLU A 108 6.95 9.34 9.59
CA GLU A 108 8.38 9.52 9.81
C GLU A 108 9.20 8.28 9.50
N ARG A 109 8.63 7.08 9.68
CA ARG A 109 9.40 5.84 9.55
C ARG A 109 8.79 4.91 8.54
N TYR A 110 7.47 4.70 8.59
CA TYR A 110 6.81 3.72 7.74
C TYR A 110 5.46 4.18 7.16
N ALA A 111 5.08 3.53 6.07
CA ALA A 111 3.74 3.62 5.50
C ALA A 111 3.30 2.25 4.98
N ILE A 112 2.03 1.92 5.19
CA ILE A 112 1.38 0.72 4.66
C ILE A 112 0.30 1.17 3.69
N LEU A 113 0.45 0.79 2.43
CA LEU A 113 -0.45 1.18 1.35
C LEU A 113 -1.17 -0.05 0.80
N ARG A 114 -2.48 0.07 0.57
CA ARG A 114 -3.23 -0.87 -0.26
C ARG A 114 -3.24 -0.34 -1.68
N LEU A 115 -2.72 -1.13 -2.61
CA LEU A 115 -2.83 -0.88 -4.04
C LEU A 115 -3.93 -1.79 -4.60
N SER A 116 -4.88 -1.18 -5.30
CA SER A 116 -5.94 -1.90 -6.01
C SER A 116 -5.80 -1.70 -7.52
N LEU A 117 -6.03 -2.76 -8.29
CA LEU A 117 -6.11 -2.72 -9.74
C LEU A 117 -7.38 -3.46 -10.18
N HIS A 118 -8.27 -2.78 -10.89
CA HIS A 118 -9.38 -3.46 -11.57
C HIS A 118 -8.94 -3.86 -12.98
N TRP A 119 -8.90 -5.16 -13.24
CA TRP A 119 -8.52 -5.71 -14.54
C TRP A 119 -9.43 -6.88 -14.91
N GLN A 120 -10.01 -6.84 -16.12
CA GLN A 120 -10.91 -7.88 -16.65
C GLN A 120 -12.05 -8.27 -15.68
N GLY A 121 -12.68 -7.28 -15.03
CA GLY A 121 -13.77 -7.50 -14.08
C GLY A 121 -13.35 -8.10 -12.74
N ARG A 122 -12.05 -8.19 -12.45
CA ARG A 122 -11.50 -8.65 -11.17
C ARG A 122 -10.75 -7.53 -10.47
N ALA A 123 -10.93 -7.43 -9.16
CA ALA A 123 -10.14 -6.56 -8.31
C ALA A 123 -8.91 -7.32 -7.83
N PHE A 124 -7.73 -6.73 -8.06
CA PHE A 124 -6.48 -7.19 -7.51
C PHE A 124 -6.05 -6.29 -6.38
N HIS A 125 -5.65 -6.86 -5.24
CA HIS A 125 -5.25 -6.09 -4.08
C HIS A 125 -3.87 -6.51 -3.58
N VAL A 126 -3.06 -5.53 -3.26
CA VAL A 126 -1.71 -5.73 -2.73
C VAL A 126 -1.53 -4.77 -1.56
N LEU A 127 -1.13 -5.29 -0.40
CA LEU A 127 -0.58 -4.46 0.65
C LEU A 127 0.92 -4.30 0.44
N LYS A 128 1.40 -3.07 0.55
CA LYS A 128 2.80 -2.71 0.42
C LYS A 128 3.28 -1.99 1.67
N TYR A 129 4.44 -2.37 2.14
CA TYR A 129 5.13 -1.77 3.25
C TYR A 129 6.30 -0.92 2.76
N PHE A 130 6.33 0.33 3.19
CA PHE A 130 7.32 1.32 2.81
C PHE A 130 8.04 1.89 4.02
N THR A 131 9.31 2.28 3.83
CA THR A 131 10.14 2.92 4.86
C THR A 131 10.76 4.23 4.35
N ARG A 132 10.99 5.21 5.24
CA ARG A 132 11.82 6.39 4.92
C ARG A 132 13.32 6.06 4.85
N SER A 133 13.74 5.04 5.59
CA SER A 133 15.13 4.56 5.64
C SER A 133 15.51 3.80 4.37
N LEU A 134 16.75 3.99 3.93
CA LEU A 134 17.37 3.18 2.86
C LEU A 134 17.94 1.87 3.37
N GLU A 135 18.25 1.78 4.66
CA GLU A 135 18.97 0.65 5.26
C GLU A 135 17.99 -0.20 6.05
N ASP A 136 17.32 0.41 7.02
CA ASP A 136 16.46 -0.28 7.98
C ASP A 136 15.06 -0.57 7.43
N GLN A 137 14.52 -1.69 7.88
CA GLN A 137 13.15 -2.10 7.60
C GLN A 137 12.15 -1.52 8.59
N ASP A 138 12.55 -0.65 9.52
CA ASP A 138 11.73 -0.14 10.64
C ASP A 138 10.92 -1.25 11.35
N GLU A 139 11.55 -1.93 12.32
CA GLU A 139 10.96 -3.11 12.98
C GLU A 139 9.51 -2.91 13.48
N PRO A 140 9.14 -1.80 14.15
CA PRO A 140 7.75 -1.60 14.60
C PRO A 140 6.75 -1.55 13.44
N GLY A 141 7.03 -0.80 12.38
CA GLY A 141 6.17 -0.74 11.20
C GLY A 141 6.10 -2.09 10.48
N PHE A 142 7.21 -2.84 10.44
CA PHE A 142 7.21 -4.17 9.84
C PHE A 142 6.37 -5.17 10.65
N TRP A 143 6.40 -5.12 11.98
CA TRP A 143 5.51 -5.92 12.83
C TRP A 143 4.04 -5.61 12.56
N ARG A 144 3.70 -4.32 12.45
CA ARG A 144 2.34 -3.89 12.11
C ARG A 144 1.90 -4.40 10.73
N PHE A 145 2.79 -4.34 9.74
CA PHE A 145 2.54 -4.92 8.42
C PHE A 145 2.30 -6.43 8.49
N ARG A 146 3.09 -7.17 9.29
CA ARG A 146 2.89 -8.61 9.49
C ARG A 146 1.56 -8.93 10.16
N GLU A 147 1.13 -8.13 11.13
CA GLU A 147 -0.17 -8.28 11.77
C GLU A 147 -1.31 -8.07 10.76
N LEU A 148 -1.28 -6.98 10.00
CA LEU A 148 -2.27 -6.68 8.96
C LEU A 148 -2.32 -7.70 7.82
N THR A 149 -1.24 -8.47 7.64
CA THR A 149 -1.09 -9.45 6.55
C THR A 149 -1.05 -10.89 7.05
N ALA A 150 -1.34 -11.14 8.32
CA ALA A 150 -1.27 -12.49 8.91
C ALA A 150 -2.13 -13.51 8.16
N ASP A 151 -3.30 -13.09 7.69
CA ASP A 151 -4.23 -13.94 6.92
C ASP A 151 -3.96 -13.90 5.40
N THR A 152 -2.93 -13.17 4.96
CA THR A 152 -2.57 -13.01 3.55
C THR A 152 -1.48 -14.02 3.18
N GLY A 153 -1.87 -15.11 2.52
CA GLY A 153 -1.03 -16.30 2.33
C GLY A 153 0.27 -16.17 1.50
N LEU A 154 0.57 -15.02 0.89
CA LEU A 154 1.83 -14.81 0.17
C LEU A 154 2.41 -13.41 0.47
N TYR A 155 3.69 -13.35 0.84
CA TYR A 155 4.43 -12.10 0.98
C TYR A 155 5.87 -12.20 0.45
N LEU A 156 6.39 -11.07 -0.04
CA LEU A 156 7.75 -10.90 -0.52
C LEU A 156 8.39 -9.74 0.22
N VAL A 157 9.62 -9.93 0.71
CA VAL A 157 10.45 -8.85 1.25
C VAL A 157 11.29 -8.30 0.11
N ALA A 158 11.19 -6.99 -0.13
CA ALA A 158 12.03 -6.31 -1.11
C ALA A 158 13.47 -6.25 -0.61
N ARG A 159 14.41 -6.43 -1.54
CA ARG A 159 15.85 -6.37 -1.26
C ARG A 159 16.32 -4.91 -1.31
N HIS A 160 17.49 -4.65 -0.74
CA HIS A 160 18.14 -3.36 -0.87
C HIS A 160 18.24 -2.98 -2.37
N GLY A 161 17.64 -1.84 -2.72
CA GLY A 161 17.44 -1.42 -4.10
C GLY A 161 18.40 -0.31 -4.50
N ARG A 162 19.26 -0.55 -5.50
CA ARG A 162 20.17 0.47 -6.05
C ARG A 162 19.39 1.67 -6.60
N CYS A 163 18.24 1.42 -7.22
CA CYS A 163 17.40 2.45 -7.83
C CYS A 163 16.66 3.27 -6.77
N ALA A 164 16.34 2.68 -5.62
CA ALA A 164 15.84 3.41 -4.47
C ALA A 164 16.86 4.46 -3.97
N LYS A 165 18.14 4.08 -3.87
CA LYS A 165 19.20 4.99 -3.46
C LYS A 165 19.36 6.15 -4.46
N LEU A 166 19.46 5.85 -5.75
CA LEU A 166 19.59 6.87 -6.80
C LEU A 166 18.40 7.84 -6.82
N LEU A 167 17.17 7.33 -6.67
CA LEU A 167 15.99 8.20 -6.60
C LEU A 167 16.05 9.17 -5.41
N LYS A 168 16.58 8.74 -4.26
CA LYS A 168 16.71 9.61 -3.08
C LYS A 168 17.78 10.68 -3.30
N GLU A 169 18.91 10.34 -3.91
CA GLU A 169 20.01 11.26 -4.21
C GLU A 169 19.65 12.31 -5.27
N GLU A 170 18.80 11.99 -6.25
CA GLU A 170 18.32 12.95 -7.26
C GLU A 170 17.39 14.04 -6.71
N LEU A 171 16.78 13.82 -5.55
CA LEU A 171 15.65 14.60 -5.03
C LEU A 171 15.96 15.31 -3.69
N ILE A 172 17.20 15.20 -3.21
CA ILE A 172 17.78 15.94 -2.08
C ILE A 172 18.78 16.95 -2.64
#